data_AF-A0A7X7DSX9-F1
#
_entry.id   AF-A0A7X7DSX9-F1
#
_cell.length_a   1.000
_cell.length_b   1.000
_cell.length_c   1.000
_cell.angle_alpha   90.00
_cell.angle_beta   90.00
_cell.angle_gamma   90.00
#
_symmetry.space_group_name_H-M   'P 1'
#
loop_
_entity.id
_entity.type
_entity.pdbx_description
1 polymer ?
#
loop_
_entity_poly.entity_id
_entity_poly.type
_entity_poly.pdbx_seq_one_letter_code
_entity_poly.pdbx_strand_id
1 'polypeptide(L)'
;MRISGFSEDEDGNGCYLVEWADTAGRKFAVLYSESGGSVESVSAERKRELFENGDLEACSFPASEVFFPDEVQKLAERFQIVVEEEEE
;
A
#
# COMPACT_ATOMS: atom_id res chain seq x y z
N MET A 1 5.45 -4.36 7.18
CA MET A 1 4.77 -3.36 6.32
C MET A 1 5.18 -1.97 6.73
N ARG A 2 5.44 -1.10 5.76
CA ARG A 2 5.76 0.32 5.96
C ARG A 2 4.97 1.13 4.95
N ILE A 3 4.57 2.33 5.33
CA ILE A 3 3.98 3.30 4.41
C ILE A 3 5.12 4.15 3.86
N SER A 4 5.19 4.24 2.53
CA SER A 4 6.20 5.03 1.83
C SER A 4 5.62 6.20 1.04
N GLY A 5 4.31 6.22 0.86
CA GLY A 5 3.59 7.35 0.30
C GLY A 5 2.21 7.46 0.91
N PHE A 6 1.71 8.68 1.02
CA PHE A 6 0.31 8.93 1.34
C PHE A 6 -0.22 10.09 0.50
N SER A 7 -1.52 10.12 0.26
CA SER A 7 -2.27 11.25 -0.26
C SER A 7 -3.67 11.26 0.32
N GLU A 8 -4.33 12.40 0.22
CA GLU A 8 -5.71 12.58 0.64
C GLU A 8 -6.49 13.10 -0.57
N ASP A 9 -7.57 12.41 -0.92
CA ASP A 9 -8.49 12.84 -1.97
C ASP A 9 -9.35 14.03 -1.50
N GLU A 10 -10.04 14.71 -2.42
CA GLU A 10 -10.87 15.90 -2.12
C GLU A 10 -12.01 15.62 -1.11
N ASP A 11 -12.41 14.36 -0.97
CA ASP A 11 -13.41 13.88 -0.02
C ASP A 11 -12.83 13.60 1.39
N GLY A 12 -11.52 13.78 1.59
CA GLY A 12 -10.83 13.48 2.85
C GLY A 12 -10.52 12.00 3.05
N ASN A 13 -10.57 11.19 1.98
CA ASN A 13 -10.20 9.77 2.04
C ASN A 13 -8.69 9.62 1.85
N GLY A 14 -8.04 8.85 2.73
CA GLY A 14 -6.62 8.56 2.63
C GLY A 14 -6.30 7.48 1.60
N CYS A 15 -5.33 7.76 0.74
CA CYS A 15 -4.69 6.80 -0.14
C CYS A 15 -3.25 6.56 0.35
N TYR A 16 -2.89 5.31 0.61
CA TYR A 16 -1.64 4.95 1.25
C TYR A 16 -0.89 3.91 0.43
N LEU A 17 0.37 4.20 0.14
CA LEU A 17 1.28 3.24 -0.49
C LEU A 17 1.98 2.42 0.60
N VAL A 18 1.61 1.15 0.68
CA VAL A 18 2.15 0.20 1.67
C VAL A 18 3.14 -0.73 0.99
N GLU A 19 4.33 -0.83 1.57
CA GLU A 19 5.41 -1.71 1.11
C GLU A 19 5.78 -2.75 2.17
N TRP A 20 6.11 -3.95 1.70
CA TRP A 20 6.65 -4.99 2.56
C TRP A 20 7.61 -5.89 1.79
N ALA A 21 8.35 -6.70 2.55
CA ALA A 21 9.16 -7.76 2.00
C ALA A 21 8.59 -9.08 2.50
N ASP A 22 8.45 -10.05 1.60
CA ASP A 22 8.13 -11.42 1.97
C ASP A 22 9.35 -12.13 2.60
N THR A 23 9.13 -13.30 3.19
CA THR A 23 10.17 -14.21 3.69
C THR A 23 11.25 -14.57 2.65
N ALA A 24 10.90 -14.59 1.36
CA ALA A 24 11.85 -14.76 0.26
C ALA A 24 12.66 -13.48 -0.09
N GLY A 25 12.43 -12.36 0.60
CA GLY A 25 13.07 -11.07 0.35
C GLY A 25 12.52 -10.31 -0.87
N ARG A 26 11.47 -10.83 -1.51
CA ARG A 26 10.74 -10.13 -2.58
C ARG A 26 10.02 -8.93 -1.99
N LYS A 27 10.18 -7.76 -2.61
CA LYS A 27 9.52 -6.53 -2.18
C LYS A 27 8.23 -6.34 -2.95
N PHE A 28 7.17 -6.06 -2.22
CA PHE A 28 5.84 -5.81 -2.77
C PHE A 28 5.38 -4.42 -2.35
N ALA A 29 4.54 -3.82 -3.18
CA ALA A 29 3.94 -2.53 -2.95
C ALA A 29 2.47 -2.56 -3.40
N VAL A 30 1.60 -1.94 -2.60
CA VAL A 30 0.17 -1.80 -2.89
C VAL A 30 -0.30 -0.40 -2.54
N LEU A 31 -1.31 0.05 -3.27
CA LEU A 31 -2.11 1.20 -2.91
C LEU A 31 -3.34 0.71 -2.14
N TYR A 32 -3.48 1.21 -0.92
CA TYR A 32 -4.72 1.10 -0.15
C TYR A 32 -5.47 2.40 -0.23
N SER A 33 -6.73 2.37 -0.68
CA SER A 33 -7.63 3.51 -0.66
C SER A 33 -8.71 3.28 0.39
N GLU A 34 -8.83 4.21 1.33
CA GLU A 34 -9.97 4.26 2.25
C GLU A 34 -11.28 4.54 1.50
N SER A 35 -11.19 5.17 0.33
CA SER A 35 -12.31 5.40 -0.58
C SER A 35 -12.77 4.06 -1.17
N GLY A 36 -13.62 3.35 -0.43
CA GLY A 36 -14.16 2.04 -0.79
C GLY A 36 -13.40 0.84 -0.20
N GLY A 37 -12.30 1.05 0.53
CA GLY A 37 -11.52 -0.03 1.15
C GLY A 37 -10.87 -0.96 0.12
N SER A 38 -10.44 -0.38 -1.01
CA SER A 38 -9.83 -1.09 -2.13
C SER A 38 -8.33 -1.22 -1.95
N VAL A 39 -7.78 -2.33 -2.42
CA VAL A 39 -6.34 -2.62 -2.41
C VAL A 39 -5.93 -2.97 -3.83
N GLU A 40 -4.92 -2.27 -4.35
CA GLU A 40 -4.38 -2.51 -5.69
C GLU A 40 -2.87 -2.76 -5.63
N SER A 41 -2.39 -3.78 -6.31
CA SER A 41 -0.95 -4.05 -6.48
C SER A 41 -0.30 -2.97 -7.34
N VAL A 42 0.87 -2.48 -6.92
CA VAL A 42 1.57 -1.40 -7.60
C VAL A 42 2.98 -1.85 -7.98
N SER A 43 3.23 -1.89 -9.29
CA SER A 43 4.56 -2.13 -9.83
C SER A 43 5.53 -0.99 -9.50
N ALA A 44 6.84 -1.29 -9.52
CA ALA A 44 7.87 -0.30 -9.23
C ALA A 44 7.82 0.93 -10.18
N GLU A 45 7.43 0.73 -11.44
CA GLU A 45 7.23 1.82 -12.41
C GLU A 45 6.06 2.71 -12.01
N ARG A 46 4.90 2.13 -11.74
CA ARG A 46 3.69 2.86 -11.31
C ARG A 46 3.92 3.61 -10.00
N LYS A 47 4.63 3.00 -9.05
CA LYS A 47 5.06 3.65 -7.82
C LYS A 47 5.84 4.93 -8.11
N ARG A 48 6.83 4.88 -9.00
CA ARG A 48 7.63 6.04 -9.36
C ARG A 48 6.78 7.13 -10.01
N GLU A 49 5.88 6.76 -10.91
CA GLU A 49 4.97 7.71 -11.53
C GLU A 49 4.13 8.47 -10.49
N LEU A 50 3.60 7.79 -9.47
CA LEU A 50 2.79 8.44 -8.43
C LEU A 50 3.58 9.52 -7.66
N PHE A 51 4.86 9.26 -7.37
CA PHE A 51 5.70 10.26 -6.73
C PHE A 51 6.14 11.37 -7.69
N GLU A 52 6.43 11.04 -8.96
CA GLU A 52 6.87 12.01 -9.96
C GLU A 52 5.75 12.96 -10.39
N ASN A 53 4.50 12.48 -10.46
CA ASN A 53 3.32 13.29 -10.76
C ASN A 53 2.81 14.07 -9.54
N GLY A 54 3.26 13.72 -8.33
CA GLY A 54 2.80 14.33 -7.08
C GLY A 54 1.45 13.80 -6.59
N ASP A 55 1.02 12.64 -7.07
CA ASP A 55 -0.18 11.93 -6.57
C ASP A 55 0.04 11.36 -5.16
N LEU A 56 1.29 11.15 -4.75
CA LEU A 56 1.68 10.70 -3.42
C LEU A 56 2.77 11.58 -2.81
N GLU A 57 2.59 11.95 -1.55
CA GLU A 57 3.64 12.54 -0.74
C GLU A 57 4.55 11.45 -0.16
N ALA A 58 5.86 11.59 -0.39
CA ALA A 58 6.85 10.65 0.11
C ALA A 58 6.94 10.68 1.64
N CYS A 59 6.80 9.52 2.26
CA CYS A 59 6.88 9.37 3.70
C CYS A 59 7.61 8.09 4.11
N SER A 60 7.87 7.90 5.40
CA SER A 60 8.51 6.66 5.85
C SER A 60 8.20 6.35 7.31
N PHE A 61 7.07 5.69 7.52
CA PHE A 61 6.66 5.22 8.84
C PHE A 61 6.06 3.80 8.77
N PRO A 62 6.11 3.04 9.87
CA PRO A 62 5.41 1.77 9.97
C PRO A 62 3.90 1.94 9.75
N ALA A 63 3.29 0.98 9.04
CA ALA A 63 1.84 0.99 8.80
C ALA A 63 1.00 1.02 10.09
N SER A 64 1.53 0.44 11.17
CA SER A 64 0.91 0.45 12.50
C SER A 64 0.82 1.82 13.17
N GLU A 65 1.50 2.85 12.67
CA GLU A 65 1.35 4.22 13.18
C GLU A 65 0.18 4.98 12.54
N VAL A 66 -0.33 4.48 11.42
CA VAL A 66 -1.43 5.11 10.67
C VAL A 66 -2.70 4.28 10.78
N PHE A 67 -2.58 2.98 10.55
CA PHE A 67 -3.72 2.07 10.56
C PHE A 67 -3.93 1.44 11.93
N PHE A 68 -5.20 1.14 12.23
CA PHE A 68 -5.51 0.29 13.37
C PHE A 68 -4.97 -1.13 13.17
N PRO A 69 -4.64 -1.86 14.23
CA PRO A 69 -4.09 -3.21 14.13
C PRO A 69 -4.98 -4.18 13.34
N ASP A 70 -6.31 -4.06 13.45
CA ASP A 70 -7.27 -4.84 12.66
C ASP A 70 -7.17 -4.55 11.15
N GLU A 71 -6.93 -3.29 10.77
CA GLU A 71 -6.76 -2.92 9.37
C GLU A 71 -5.45 -3.43 8.81
N VAL A 72 -4.36 -3.34 9.58
CA VAL A 72 -3.07 -3.92 9.22
C VAL A 72 -3.19 -5.44 8.99
N GLN A 73 -3.96 -6.14 9.83
CA GLN A 73 -4.22 -7.57 9.65
C GLN A 73 -5.05 -7.85 8.39
N LYS A 74 -6.15 -7.13 8.18
CA LYS A 74 -6.98 -7.28 6.97
C LYS A 74 -6.21 -7.00 5.69
N LEU A 75 -5.33 -5.99 5.72
CA LEU A 75 -4.42 -5.67 4.65
C LEU A 75 -3.46 -6.86 4.41
N ALA A 76 -2.85 -7.41 5.46
CA ALA A 76 -1.99 -8.59 5.36
C ALA A 76 -2.69 -9.81 4.76
N GLU A 77 -3.92 -10.10 5.16
CA GLU A 77 -4.71 -11.20 4.60
C GLU A 77 -5.03 -10.96 3.12
N ARG A 78 -5.45 -9.74 2.76
CA ARG A 78 -5.66 -9.38 1.34
C ARG A 78 -4.39 -9.46 0.50
N PHE A 79 -3.25 -9.12 1.08
CA PHE A 79 -1.97 -9.19 0.38
C PHE A 79 -1.50 -10.61 0.15
N GLN A 80 -1.73 -11.53 1.09
CA GLN A 80 -1.40 -12.95 0.88
C GLN A 80 -2.18 -13.51 -0.31
N ILE A 81 -3.46 -13.15 -0.43
CA ILE A 81 -4.31 -13.56 -1.56
C ILE A 81 -3.75 -13.02 -2.90
N VAL A 82 -3.39 -11.74 -2.96
CA VAL A 82 -2.86 -11.13 -4.21
C VAL A 82 -1.53 -11.74 -4.63
N VAL A 83 -0.67 -12.13 -3.68
CA VAL A 83 0.62 -12.76 -3.99
C VAL A 83 0.46 -14.23 -4.40
N GLU A 84 -0.51 -14.95 -3.83
CA GLU A 84 -0.82 -16.33 -4.21
C GLU A 84 -1.44 -16.41 -5.63
N GLU A 85 -2.24 -15.43 -6.04
CA GLU A 85 -2.82 -15.39 -7.39
C GLU A 85 -1.80 -15.11 -8.52
N GLU A 86 -0.62 -14.55 -8.23
CA GLU A 86 0.45 -14.35 -9.23
C GLU A 86 1.34 -15.60 -9.44
N GLU A 87 1.16 -16.69 -8.67
CA GLU A 87 1.94 -17.94 -8.79
C GLU A 87 1.23 -19.09 -9.55
N GLU A 88 0.06 -18.88 -10.16
CA GLU A 88 -0.65 -19.89 -11.01
C GLU A 88 -0.42 -19.74 -12.53
#